data_AF-A0A3B4F7E7-F1
#
_entry.id   AF-A0A3B4F7E7-F1
#
_cell.length_a   1.000
_cell.length_b   1.000
_cell.length_c   1.000
_cell.angle_alpha   90.00
_cell.angle_beta   90.00
_cell.angle_gamma   90.00
#
_symmetry.space_group_name_H-M   'P 1'
#
loop_
_entity.id
_entity.type
_entity.pdbx_description
1 polymer ?
#
loop_
_entity_poly.entity_id
_entity_poly.type
_entity_poly.pdbx_seq_one_letter_code
_entity_poly.pdbx_strand_id
1 'polypeptide(L)'
;MAAPGKPTKKEIKKQTPAKTSFTSPFASKWSPLPQEDMHFILKTLKDKLISMGLEKKEVKVFRPWRKKKGKKPDVAPQPVPQVSDSSKNGWTDVAARRQLAIGINEVTKALERNELRLLLVCKSVKPKHTTNHLIALSTTRGVPACQVPRLSQSVSEPLGLKSVLALGFRRCSSSDDGVFTDTVDAIKPRVPTLDMAWLQGAKPEEPVAMEEEEGGERRGQKRKLESESEEVSESPSCTLQPLQVKRIVANPAKKKKGKPKKKL
;
A
#
# COMPACT_ATOMS: atom_id res chain seq x y z
N MET A 1 25.87 -71.56 -12.74
CA MET A 1 24.54 -71.42 -12.10
C MET A 1 24.67 -70.43 -10.96
N ALA A 2 24.36 -69.15 -11.18
CA ALA A 2 24.40 -68.10 -10.16
C ALA A 2 22.96 -67.75 -9.76
N ALA A 3 22.67 -67.79 -8.45
CA ALA A 3 21.34 -67.52 -7.92
C ALA A 3 20.99 -66.02 -8.03
N PRO A 4 19.72 -65.65 -8.30
CA PRO A 4 19.31 -64.25 -8.33
C PRO A 4 19.29 -63.67 -6.91
N GLY A 5 20.14 -62.67 -6.68
CA GLY A 5 20.20 -61.92 -5.43
C GLY A 5 18.88 -61.20 -5.14
N LYS A 6 18.41 -61.32 -3.90
CA LYS A 6 17.21 -60.62 -3.40
C LYS A 6 17.41 -59.09 -3.48
N PRO A 7 16.42 -58.32 -3.96
CA PRO A 7 16.49 -56.87 -3.91
C PRO A 7 16.31 -56.39 -2.46
N THR A 8 17.39 -55.91 -1.84
CA THR A 8 17.33 -55.24 -0.54
C THR A 8 17.23 -53.73 -0.70
N LYS A 9 16.45 -53.12 0.20
CA LYS A 9 16.26 -51.67 0.41
C LYS A 9 15.30 -50.96 -0.57
N LYS A 10 13.99 -51.13 -0.29
CA LYS A 10 12.98 -50.13 -0.66
C LYS A 10 13.40 -48.79 -0.05
N GLU A 11 13.77 -47.82 -0.87
CA GLU A 11 13.84 -46.42 -0.45
C GLU A 11 12.46 -46.03 0.09
N ILE A 12 12.37 -45.87 1.41
CA ILE A 12 11.18 -45.32 2.06
C ILE A 12 11.13 -43.86 1.63
N LYS A 13 10.51 -43.56 0.48
CA LYS A 13 10.15 -42.20 0.08
C LYS A 13 9.43 -41.58 1.26
N LYS A 14 10.07 -40.60 1.92
CA LYS A 14 9.46 -39.85 3.04
C LYS A 14 8.12 -39.33 2.53
N GLN A 15 7.03 -39.88 3.04
CA GLN A 15 5.70 -39.46 2.65
C GLN A 15 5.50 -38.05 3.19
N THR A 16 5.47 -37.06 2.30
CA THR A 16 5.27 -35.67 2.70
C THR A 16 3.87 -35.53 3.31
N PRO A 17 3.74 -35.21 4.62
CA PRO A 17 2.43 -35.11 5.25
C PRO A 17 1.66 -33.96 4.62
N ALA A 18 0.43 -34.24 4.16
CA ALA A 18 -0.45 -33.21 3.63
C ALA A 18 -0.89 -32.28 4.77
N LYS A 19 -0.50 -31.01 4.69
CA LYS A 19 -0.96 -29.96 5.61
C LYS A 19 -2.18 -29.29 5.01
N THR A 20 -3.27 -29.23 5.78
CA THR A 20 -4.43 -28.40 5.44
C THR A 20 -4.14 -26.97 5.84
N SER A 21 -4.25 -26.03 4.91
CA SER A 21 -4.10 -24.60 5.19
C SER A 21 -5.39 -23.86 4.82
N PHE A 22 -5.80 -22.96 5.71
CA PHE A 22 -6.86 -22.01 5.41
C PHE A 22 -6.22 -20.80 4.73
N THR A 23 -6.40 -20.69 3.42
CA THR A 23 -5.89 -19.56 2.64
C THR A 23 -7.05 -18.75 2.11
N SER A 24 -6.93 -17.42 2.15
CA SER A 24 -7.96 -16.54 1.61
C SER A 24 -8.16 -16.84 0.12
N PRO A 25 -9.42 -17.01 -0.34
CA PRO A 25 -9.72 -17.12 -1.77
C PRO A 25 -9.55 -15.77 -2.48
N PHE A 26 -9.58 -14.66 -1.73
CA PHE A 26 -9.43 -13.31 -2.26
C PHE A 26 -7.96 -12.95 -2.43
N ALA A 27 -7.56 -12.68 -3.67
CA ALA A 27 -6.26 -12.16 -4.00
C ALA A 27 -6.40 -10.73 -4.52
N SER A 28 -5.89 -9.75 -3.76
CA SER A 28 -5.80 -8.37 -4.24
C SER A 28 -4.82 -8.31 -5.41
N LYS A 29 -5.33 -7.95 -6.58
CA LYS A 29 -4.56 -7.79 -7.82
C LYS A 29 -4.72 -6.37 -8.33
N TRP A 30 -3.65 -5.83 -8.90
CA TRP A 30 -3.70 -4.56 -9.61
C TRP A 30 -4.43 -4.73 -10.94
N SER A 31 -5.25 -3.75 -11.30
CA SER A 31 -5.88 -3.68 -12.61
C SER A 31 -4.83 -3.49 -13.71
N PRO A 32 -4.96 -4.16 -14.86
CA PRO A 32 -4.04 -3.98 -15.97
C PRO A 32 -4.19 -2.58 -16.56
N LEU A 33 -3.07 -1.92 -16.84
CA LEU A 33 -3.02 -0.60 -17.48
C LEU A 33 -2.68 -0.78 -18.97
N PRO A 34 -3.47 -0.19 -19.91
CA PRO A 34 -3.15 -0.18 -21.32
C PRO A 34 -1.77 0.45 -21.60
N GLN A 35 -1.12 -0.01 -22.67
CA GLN A 35 0.24 0.45 -23.01
C GLN A 35 0.27 1.94 -23.40
N GLU A 36 -0.74 2.42 -24.10
CA GLU A 36 -0.85 3.83 -24.51
C GLU A 36 -0.97 4.76 -23.30
N ASP A 37 -1.87 4.42 -22.38
CA ASP A 37 -2.06 5.17 -21.14
C ASP A 37 -0.83 5.14 -20.24
N MET A 38 -0.14 3.99 -20.18
CA MET A 38 1.14 3.88 -19.48
C MET A 38 2.17 4.89 -20.01
N HIS A 39 2.37 4.96 -21.33
CA HIS A 39 3.34 5.88 -21.91
C HIS A 39 2.92 7.34 -21.73
N PHE A 40 1.62 7.63 -21.86
CA PHE A 40 1.06 8.95 -21.59
C PHE A 40 1.36 9.39 -20.16
N ILE A 41 1.01 8.57 -19.16
CA ILE A 41 1.23 8.86 -17.74
C ILE A 41 2.71 9.12 -17.46
N LEU A 42 3.60 8.25 -17.95
CA LEU A 42 5.04 8.40 -17.73
C LEU A 42 5.60 9.68 -18.38
N LYS A 43 5.15 10.01 -19.59
CA LYS A 43 5.58 11.21 -20.31
C LYS A 43 5.09 12.48 -19.61
N THR A 44 3.79 12.57 -19.32
CA THR A 44 3.19 13.73 -18.63
C THR A 44 3.87 14.00 -17.29
N LEU A 45 4.14 12.95 -16.50
CA LEU A 45 4.85 13.09 -15.23
C LEU A 45 6.28 13.56 -15.40
N LYS A 46 7.01 12.96 -16.34
CA LYS A 46 8.41 13.31 -16.59
C LYS A 46 8.52 14.77 -17.04
N ASP A 47 7.70 15.19 -17.99
CA ASP A 47 7.71 16.54 -18.53
C ASP A 47 7.38 17.56 -17.45
N LYS A 48 6.32 17.31 -16.65
CA LYS A 48 5.93 18.22 -15.55
C LYS A 48 6.98 18.31 -14.44
N LEU A 49 7.60 17.21 -14.06
CA LEU A 49 8.68 17.22 -13.06
C LEU A 49 9.91 18.01 -13.54
N ILE A 50 10.26 17.88 -14.83
CA ILE A 50 11.35 18.65 -15.44
C ILE A 50 10.99 20.13 -15.52
N SER A 51 9.79 20.48 -15.99
CA SER A 51 9.33 21.87 -16.07
C SER A 51 9.29 22.56 -14.71
N MET A 52 8.96 21.83 -13.64
CA MET A 52 8.96 22.36 -12.28
C MET A 52 10.35 22.47 -11.66
N GLY A 53 11.36 21.74 -12.17
CA GLY A 53 12.69 21.70 -11.59
C GLY A 53 12.74 21.16 -10.14
N LEU A 54 11.76 20.32 -9.77
CA LEU A 54 11.67 19.77 -8.42
C LEU A 54 12.71 18.67 -8.21
N GLU A 55 13.88 19.05 -7.71
CA GLU A 55 14.99 18.13 -7.47
C GLU A 55 15.38 18.12 -5.98
N LYS A 56 15.79 16.95 -5.48
CA LYS A 56 16.44 16.85 -4.19
C LYS A 56 17.95 17.07 -4.34
N LYS A 57 18.44 18.23 -3.90
CA LYS A 57 19.89 18.50 -3.85
C LYS A 57 20.50 17.82 -2.62
N GLU A 58 21.19 16.70 -2.85
CA GLU A 58 22.00 16.04 -1.83
C GLU A 58 23.46 16.52 -1.91
N VAL A 59 23.87 17.44 -1.02
CA VAL A 59 25.30 17.65 -0.79
C VAL A 59 25.79 16.50 0.09
N LYS A 60 26.72 15.70 -0.43
CA LYS A 60 27.46 14.70 0.36
C LYS A 60 28.34 15.44 1.37
N VAL A 61 27.76 15.82 2.51
CA VAL A 61 28.54 16.30 3.64
C VAL A 61 29.28 15.08 4.19
N PHE A 62 30.56 14.97 3.87
CA PHE A 62 31.44 13.99 4.46
C PHE A 62 31.47 14.25 5.98
N ARG A 63 30.79 13.41 6.76
CA ARG A 63 30.88 13.48 8.22
C ARG A 63 32.19 12.81 8.63
N PRO A 64 33.21 13.54 9.09
CA PRO A 64 34.37 12.90 9.67
C PRO A 64 33.91 12.10 10.88
N TRP A 65 34.18 10.79 10.84
CA TRP A 65 33.94 9.86 11.93
C TRP A 65 34.63 10.41 13.18
N ARG A 66 33.87 10.84 14.19
CA ARG A 66 34.44 11.45 15.40
C ARG A 66 35.36 10.42 16.07
N LYS A 67 36.69 10.65 16.04
CA LYS A 67 37.60 9.99 16.98
C LYS A 67 37.23 10.46 18.39
N LYS A 68 37.05 9.50 19.29
CA LYS A 68 36.74 9.66 20.72
C LYS A 68 37.71 10.67 21.34
N LYS A 69 37.24 11.89 21.63
CA LYS A 69 38.07 12.96 22.23
C LYS A 69 38.40 12.60 23.67
N GLY A 70 39.70 12.56 23.97
CA GLY A 70 40.25 12.56 25.33
C GLY A 70 39.94 13.85 26.09
N LYS A 71 40.09 13.78 27.41
CA LYS A 71 39.73 14.76 28.43
C LYS A 71 40.61 16.03 28.42
N LYS A 72 39.94 17.18 28.72
CA LYS A 72 40.39 18.44 29.39
C LYS A 72 41.16 19.51 28.56
N PRO A 73 41.26 20.77 29.03
CA PRO A 73 40.19 21.67 29.55
C PRO A 73 40.24 23.12 28.97
N ASP A 74 39.10 23.81 29.08
CA ASP A 74 38.87 25.25 29.36
C ASP A 74 39.76 26.37 28.78
N VAL A 75 39.22 27.15 27.80
CA VAL A 75 39.47 28.60 27.59
C VAL A 75 38.23 29.25 26.93
N ALA A 76 37.88 30.44 27.40
CA ALA A 76 36.68 31.27 27.25
C ALA A 76 36.21 31.67 25.82
N PRO A 77 34.94 32.16 25.66
CA PRO A 77 34.33 32.42 24.37
C PRO A 77 34.47 33.88 23.90
N GLN A 78 34.71 34.09 22.60
CA GLN A 78 34.49 35.36 21.91
C GLN A 78 33.73 35.14 20.59
N PRO A 79 32.97 36.17 20.13
CA PRO A 79 31.69 35.97 19.45
C PRO A 79 31.82 35.68 17.95
N VAL A 80 30.96 34.77 17.50
CA VAL A 80 30.82 34.32 16.12
C VAL A 80 30.05 35.38 15.31
N PRO A 81 30.48 35.80 14.11
CA PRO A 81 29.61 36.51 13.20
C PRO A 81 28.49 35.55 12.76
N GLN A 82 27.24 35.91 13.05
CA GLN A 82 26.05 35.25 12.51
C GLN A 82 25.99 35.50 11.00
N VAL A 83 26.63 34.61 10.23
CA VAL A 83 26.28 34.42 8.83
C VAL A 83 25.36 33.22 8.79
N SER A 84 24.08 33.49 8.55
CA SER A 84 23.04 32.49 8.33
C SER A 84 23.35 31.71 7.06
N ASP A 85 24.16 30.65 7.19
CA ASP A 85 24.33 29.65 6.14
C ASP A 85 23.01 28.92 5.94
N SER A 86 22.27 29.37 4.93
CA SER A 86 21.14 28.65 4.34
C SER A 86 21.51 27.19 4.14
N SER A 87 20.72 26.30 4.73
CA SER A 87 20.88 24.84 4.66
C SER A 87 21.05 24.36 3.22
N LYS A 88 22.28 24.02 2.83
CA LYS A 88 22.65 23.53 1.48
C LYS A 88 22.04 22.17 1.10
N ASN A 89 21.17 21.61 1.93
CA ASN A 89 20.56 20.29 1.78
C ASN A 89 19.05 20.44 1.80
N GLY A 90 18.37 20.10 0.71
CA GLY A 90 16.93 20.30 0.63
C GLY A 90 16.34 20.02 -0.74
N TRP A 91 15.02 20.19 -0.82
CA TRP A 91 14.28 20.20 -2.08
C TRP A 91 14.35 21.58 -2.71
N THR A 92 14.43 21.67 -4.04
CA THR A 92 14.42 22.95 -4.77
C THR A 92 13.18 23.78 -4.43
N ASP A 93 12.00 23.15 -4.44
CA ASP A 93 10.74 23.76 -4.03
C ASP A 93 10.07 22.93 -2.92
N VAL A 94 10.00 23.53 -1.73
CA VAL A 94 9.39 22.92 -0.54
C VAL A 94 7.86 22.89 -0.65
N ALA A 95 7.23 23.88 -1.30
CA ALA A 95 5.79 23.95 -1.45
C ALA A 95 5.31 22.82 -2.38
N ALA A 96 5.88 22.70 -3.59
CA ALA A 96 5.60 21.57 -4.48
C ALA A 96 5.92 20.23 -3.83
N ARG A 97 7.02 20.12 -3.07
CA ARG A 97 7.35 18.87 -2.37
C ARG A 97 6.27 18.44 -1.39
N ARG A 98 5.61 19.37 -0.68
CA ARG A 98 4.55 19.04 0.29
C ARG A 98 3.32 18.42 -0.38
N GLN A 99 3.10 18.71 -1.67
CA GLN A 99 2.00 18.14 -2.46
C GLN A 99 2.27 16.69 -2.91
N LEU A 100 3.52 16.21 -2.80
CA LEU A 100 3.90 14.85 -3.18
C LEU A 100 4.13 13.93 -1.97
N ALA A 101 3.56 12.74 -2.01
CA ALA A 101 3.89 11.63 -1.13
C ALA A 101 4.83 10.66 -1.87
N ILE A 102 6.11 10.60 -1.47
CA ILE A 102 7.13 9.78 -2.14
C ILE A 102 7.49 8.59 -1.25
N GLY A 103 7.32 7.38 -1.78
CA GLY A 103 7.60 6.12 -1.10
C GLY A 103 6.38 5.51 -0.43
N ILE A 104 6.45 4.19 -0.17
CA ILE A 104 5.32 3.40 0.32
C ILE A 104 4.79 3.96 1.65
N ASN A 105 5.68 4.25 2.62
CA ASN A 105 5.28 4.71 3.94
C ASN A 105 4.61 6.09 3.94
N GLU A 106 5.05 7.00 3.08
CA GLU A 106 4.44 8.34 2.99
C GLU A 106 3.10 8.29 2.27
N VAL A 107 3.00 7.42 1.26
CA VAL A 107 1.74 7.14 0.57
C VAL A 107 0.73 6.49 1.53
N THR A 108 1.13 5.50 2.33
CA THR A 108 0.21 4.85 3.28
C THR A 108 -0.34 5.84 4.30
N LYS A 109 0.53 6.67 4.90
CA LYS A 109 0.10 7.73 5.83
C LYS A 109 -0.90 8.70 5.18
N ALA A 110 -0.64 9.09 3.93
CA ALA A 110 -1.52 10.01 3.21
C ALA A 110 -2.85 9.37 2.82
N LEU A 111 -2.88 8.06 2.49
CA LEU A 111 -4.12 7.31 2.30
C LEU A 111 -4.92 7.21 3.59
N GLU A 112 -4.27 6.90 4.72
CA GLU A 112 -4.92 6.80 6.03
C GLU A 112 -5.59 8.11 6.45
N ARG A 113 -5.00 9.25 6.08
CA ARG A 113 -5.52 10.60 6.35
C ARG A 113 -6.48 11.15 5.28
N ASN A 114 -6.83 10.38 4.25
CA ASN A 114 -7.65 10.86 3.13
C ASN A 114 -7.07 12.06 2.37
N GLU A 115 -5.75 12.21 2.38
CA GLU A 115 -5.07 13.35 1.77
C GLU A 115 -4.76 13.11 0.28
N LEU A 116 -4.93 11.90 -0.28
CA LEU A 116 -4.53 11.62 -1.68
C LEU A 116 -5.66 11.86 -2.70
N ARG A 117 -5.27 12.35 -3.88
CA ARG A 117 -6.11 12.48 -5.08
C ARG A 117 -5.80 11.39 -6.12
N LEU A 118 -4.54 10.98 -6.23
CA LEU A 118 -4.07 9.96 -7.17
C LEU A 118 -2.89 9.20 -6.56
N LEU A 119 -2.83 7.89 -6.80
CA LEU A 119 -1.71 7.02 -6.40
C LEU A 119 -1.15 6.24 -7.59
N LEU A 120 0.17 6.33 -7.79
CA LEU A 120 0.90 5.55 -8.77
C LEU A 120 1.92 4.66 -8.08
N VAL A 121 1.89 3.37 -8.37
CA VAL A 121 2.81 2.38 -7.80
C VAL A 121 3.68 1.77 -8.89
N CYS A 122 4.97 1.59 -8.63
CA CYS A 122 5.87 0.99 -9.61
C CYS A 122 5.67 -0.54 -9.67
N LYS A 123 5.67 -1.13 -10.89
CA LYS A 123 5.63 -2.60 -11.07
C LYS A 123 6.92 -3.32 -10.66
N SER A 124 8.04 -2.62 -10.51
CA SER A 124 9.35 -3.22 -10.19
C SER A 124 9.51 -3.61 -8.72
N VAL A 125 8.55 -3.27 -7.85
CA VAL A 125 8.64 -3.51 -6.41
C VAL A 125 8.71 -5.01 -6.10
N LYS A 126 9.73 -5.41 -5.34
CA LYS A 126 9.90 -6.77 -4.82
C LYS A 126 10.12 -6.70 -3.31
N PRO A 127 9.40 -7.48 -2.50
CA PRO A 127 8.38 -8.47 -2.88
C PRO A 127 6.99 -7.84 -3.13
N LYS A 128 6.16 -8.47 -3.98
CA LYS A 128 4.86 -7.91 -4.45
C LYS A 128 3.91 -7.52 -3.32
N HIS A 129 3.89 -8.29 -2.22
CA HIS A 129 2.99 -8.07 -1.08
C HIS A 129 3.18 -6.72 -0.39
N THR A 130 4.35 -6.07 -0.55
CA THR A 130 4.60 -4.71 -0.04
C THR A 130 3.69 -3.65 -0.67
N THR A 131 3.06 -3.94 -1.80
CA THR A 131 2.15 -2.99 -2.47
C THR A 131 0.68 -3.42 -2.39
N ASN A 132 0.41 -4.68 -2.04
CA ASN A 132 -0.96 -5.22 -2.07
C ASN A 132 -1.90 -4.50 -1.10
N HIS A 133 -1.40 -4.06 0.05
CA HIS A 133 -2.20 -3.34 1.04
C HIS A 133 -2.69 -1.98 0.50
N LEU A 134 -1.96 -1.37 -0.43
CA LEU A 134 -2.36 -0.10 -1.06
C LEU A 134 -3.64 -0.26 -1.88
N ILE A 135 -3.86 -1.43 -2.51
CA ILE A 135 -5.10 -1.70 -3.26
C ILE A 135 -6.31 -1.55 -2.33
N ALA A 136 -6.24 -2.18 -1.15
CA ALA A 136 -7.33 -2.13 -0.19
C ALA A 136 -7.55 -0.73 0.36
N LEU A 137 -6.48 -0.06 0.78
CA LEU A 137 -6.56 1.32 1.30
C LEU A 137 -7.06 2.32 0.25
N SER A 138 -6.66 2.18 -1.01
CA SER A 138 -7.14 3.07 -2.07
C SER A 138 -8.60 2.83 -2.40
N THR A 139 -9.03 1.56 -2.45
CA THR A 139 -10.43 1.22 -2.75
C THR A 139 -11.37 1.72 -1.66
N THR A 140 -11.03 1.54 -0.38
CA THR A 140 -11.87 2.01 0.74
C THR A 140 -11.99 3.53 0.83
N ARG A 141 -11.01 4.27 0.30
CA ARG A 141 -11.01 5.75 0.29
C ARG A 141 -11.39 6.36 -1.06
N GLY A 142 -11.79 5.53 -2.04
CA GLY A 142 -12.18 6.00 -3.37
C GLY A 142 -11.05 6.69 -4.15
N VAL A 143 -9.78 6.39 -3.86
CA VAL A 143 -8.63 7.01 -4.52
C VAL A 143 -8.26 6.20 -5.77
N PRO A 144 -8.20 6.81 -6.96
CA PRO A 144 -7.74 6.12 -8.17
C PRO A 144 -6.28 5.72 -7.98
N ALA A 145 -6.00 4.43 -8.15
CA ALA A 145 -4.65 3.91 -8.02
C ALA A 145 -4.33 2.90 -9.13
N CYS A 146 -3.15 3.00 -9.72
CA CYS A 146 -2.69 2.05 -10.72
C CYS A 146 -1.23 1.67 -10.53
N GLN A 147 -0.89 0.51 -11.11
CA GLN A 147 0.47 0.03 -11.18
C GLN A 147 1.08 0.38 -12.54
N VAL A 148 2.09 1.24 -12.53
CA VAL A 148 2.80 1.68 -13.73
C VAL A 148 4.17 1.00 -13.79
N PRO A 149 4.49 0.23 -14.84
CA PRO A 149 5.84 -0.31 -15.02
C PRO A 149 6.82 0.81 -15.37
N ARG A 150 8.08 0.66 -14.96
CA ARG A 150 9.16 1.64 -15.19
C ARG A 150 8.95 3.03 -14.59
N LEU A 151 7.94 3.23 -13.73
CA LEU A 151 7.70 4.48 -13.02
C LEU A 151 8.96 5.03 -12.34
N SER A 152 9.67 4.18 -11.58
CA SER A 152 10.90 4.60 -10.91
C SER A 152 11.95 5.09 -11.90
N GLN A 153 12.10 4.46 -13.07
CA GLN A 153 13.13 4.84 -14.05
C GLN A 153 12.84 6.22 -14.65
N SER A 154 11.57 6.53 -14.90
CA SER A 154 11.17 7.82 -15.49
C SER A 154 11.17 8.97 -14.50
N VAL A 155 10.89 8.69 -13.23
CA VAL A 155 10.60 9.73 -12.21
C VAL A 155 11.76 9.94 -11.23
N SER A 156 12.62 8.95 -11.00
CA SER A 156 13.66 9.08 -9.98
C SER A 156 14.76 10.06 -10.37
N GLU A 157 15.17 10.05 -11.65
CA GLU A 157 16.21 10.94 -12.18
C GLU A 157 15.79 12.43 -12.10
N PRO A 158 14.62 12.85 -12.61
CA PRO A 158 14.16 14.25 -12.45
C PRO A 158 14.03 14.71 -11.00
N LEU A 159 13.72 13.80 -10.06
CA LEU A 159 13.57 14.13 -8.64
C LEU A 159 14.90 14.14 -7.86
N GLY A 160 16.04 13.76 -8.48
CA GLY A 160 17.31 13.60 -7.77
C GLY A 160 17.28 12.45 -6.75
N LEU A 161 16.48 11.40 -7.01
CA LEU A 161 16.33 10.24 -6.13
C LEU A 161 16.91 8.97 -6.77
N LYS A 162 17.35 8.03 -5.94
CA LYS A 162 17.84 6.72 -6.42
C LYS A 162 16.73 5.84 -6.99
N SER A 163 15.56 5.87 -6.36
CA SER A 163 14.39 5.09 -6.80
C SER A 163 13.11 5.62 -6.17
N VAL A 164 11.99 5.44 -6.87
CA VAL A 164 10.64 5.82 -6.42
C VAL A 164 9.71 4.63 -6.64
N LEU A 165 9.32 3.98 -5.54
CA LEU A 165 8.49 2.77 -5.58
C LEU A 165 6.98 3.08 -5.59
N ALA A 166 6.58 4.16 -4.95
CA ALA A 166 5.21 4.66 -4.91
C ALA A 166 5.25 6.18 -4.91
N LEU A 167 4.28 6.79 -5.59
CA LEU A 167 4.12 8.22 -5.73
C LEU A 167 2.64 8.56 -5.56
N GLY A 168 2.32 9.40 -4.59
CA GLY A 168 0.97 9.92 -4.36
C GLY A 168 0.92 11.43 -4.53
N PHE A 169 -0.21 11.92 -5.03
CA PHE A 169 -0.50 13.34 -5.14
C PHE A 169 -1.48 13.73 -4.05
N ARG A 170 -1.09 14.65 -3.17
CA ARG A 170 -1.94 15.15 -2.09
C ARG A 170 -2.95 16.17 -2.61
N ARG A 171 -4.11 16.21 -1.96
CA ARG A 171 -5.11 17.27 -2.07
C ARG A 171 -4.51 18.53 -1.45
N CYS A 172 -4.57 19.64 -2.17
CA CYS A 172 -4.18 20.93 -1.63
C CYS A 172 -5.39 21.52 -0.91
N SER A 173 -5.22 21.97 0.34
CA SER A 173 -6.27 22.61 1.14
C SER A 173 -6.22 24.13 1.08
N SER A 174 -5.14 24.71 0.53
CA SER A 174 -5.00 26.15 0.31
C SER A 174 -5.60 26.55 -1.03
N SER A 175 -6.19 27.75 -1.10
CA SER A 175 -6.84 28.37 -2.27
C SER A 175 -5.98 28.57 -3.52
N ASP A 176 -4.73 28.10 -3.52
CA ASP A 176 -3.88 28.03 -4.70
C ASP A 176 -4.09 26.66 -5.36
N ASP A 177 -4.51 26.68 -6.63
CA ASP A 177 -4.55 25.50 -7.49
C ASP A 177 -3.21 24.76 -7.41
N GLY A 178 -3.24 23.55 -6.85
CA GLY A 178 -2.04 22.77 -6.61
C GLY A 178 -1.25 22.55 -7.90
N VAL A 179 0.07 22.63 -7.86
CA VAL A 179 0.93 22.61 -9.06
C VAL A 179 0.78 21.32 -9.89
N PHE A 180 0.29 20.26 -9.25
CA PHE A 180 0.04 18.96 -9.87
C PHE A 180 -1.44 18.69 -10.24
N THR A 181 -2.39 19.61 -9.99
CA THR A 181 -3.82 19.38 -10.25
C THR A 181 -4.08 19.04 -11.71
N ASP A 182 -3.56 19.83 -12.65
CA ASP A 182 -3.67 19.57 -14.10
C ASP A 182 -3.20 18.16 -14.47
N THR A 183 -2.09 17.72 -13.89
CA THR A 183 -1.48 16.43 -14.18
C THR A 183 -2.34 15.30 -13.66
N VAL A 184 -2.90 15.47 -12.47
CA VAL A 184 -3.80 14.50 -11.86
C VAL A 184 -5.09 14.41 -12.66
N ASP A 185 -5.64 15.54 -13.10
CA ASP A 185 -6.88 15.58 -13.88
C ASP A 185 -6.71 14.98 -15.28
N ALA A 186 -5.54 15.13 -15.90
CA ALA A 186 -5.22 14.46 -17.16
C ALA A 186 -5.03 12.93 -17.00
N ILE A 187 -4.51 12.47 -15.85
CA ILE A 187 -4.18 11.06 -15.62
C ILE A 187 -5.39 10.28 -15.09
N LYS A 188 -6.18 10.86 -14.17
CA LYS A 188 -7.32 10.23 -13.50
C LYS A 188 -8.28 9.48 -14.44
N PRO A 189 -8.72 10.02 -15.59
CA PRO A 189 -9.65 9.31 -16.47
C PRO A 189 -9.04 8.08 -17.15
N ARG A 190 -7.71 7.98 -17.23
CA ARG A 190 -6.97 6.87 -17.85
C ARG A 190 -6.59 5.77 -16.86
N VAL A 191 -6.83 6.01 -15.57
CA VAL A 191 -6.50 5.07 -14.51
C VAL A 191 -7.62 4.03 -14.41
N PRO A 192 -7.32 2.72 -14.54
CA PRO A 192 -8.33 1.69 -14.39
C PRO A 192 -8.84 1.66 -12.95
N THR A 193 -10.13 1.43 -12.77
CA THR A 193 -10.75 1.25 -11.46
C THR A 193 -10.21 -0.01 -10.78
N LEU A 194 -9.99 0.08 -9.47
CA LEU A 194 -9.65 -1.08 -8.65
C LEU A 194 -10.95 -1.75 -8.20
N ASP A 195 -11.10 -3.04 -8.51
CA ASP A 195 -12.21 -3.85 -8.05
C ASP A 195 -11.73 -4.85 -7.00
N MET A 196 -12.44 -4.90 -5.87
CA MET A 196 -12.25 -5.90 -4.83
C MET A 196 -13.55 -6.62 -4.58
N ALA A 197 -13.58 -7.92 -4.93
CA ALA A 197 -14.76 -8.76 -4.90
C ALA A 197 -15.52 -8.78 -3.56
N TRP A 198 -14.85 -8.55 -2.43
CA TRP A 198 -15.47 -8.52 -1.09
C TRP A 198 -15.95 -7.13 -0.65
N LEU A 199 -15.66 -6.08 -1.42
CA LEU A 199 -16.08 -4.69 -1.17
C LEU A 199 -17.15 -4.21 -2.17
N GLN A 200 -17.61 -5.10 -3.05
CA GLN A 200 -18.69 -4.82 -4.00
C GLN A 200 -19.99 -4.53 -3.24
N GLY A 201 -20.44 -3.26 -3.29
CA GLY A 201 -21.63 -2.78 -2.57
C GLY A 201 -21.41 -1.43 -1.88
N ALA A 202 -20.17 -1.05 -1.59
CA ALA A 202 -19.83 0.28 -1.12
C ALA A 202 -19.64 1.22 -2.33
N LYS A 203 -20.74 1.68 -2.93
CA LYS A 203 -20.66 2.79 -3.88
C LYS A 203 -20.18 4.03 -3.11
N PRO A 204 -19.21 4.80 -3.60
CA PRO A 204 -18.79 6.02 -2.91
C PRO A 204 -19.95 7.02 -2.98
N GLU A 205 -20.61 7.26 -1.85
CA GLU A 205 -21.41 8.46 -1.68
C GLU A 205 -20.46 9.67 -1.65
N GLU A 206 -20.85 10.73 -2.36
CA GLU A 206 -20.10 11.98 -2.40
C GLU A 206 -19.97 12.58 -0.99
N PRO A 207 -18.86 13.26 -0.66
CA PRO A 207 -18.67 13.81 0.67
C PRO A 207 -19.67 14.93 0.95
N VAL A 208 -20.68 14.64 1.75
CA VAL A 208 -21.54 15.64 2.39
C VAL A 208 -20.68 16.46 3.35
N ALA A 209 -20.74 17.79 3.22
CA ALA A 209 -20.04 18.73 4.08
C ALA A 209 -20.44 18.48 5.55
N MET A 210 -19.44 18.21 6.38
CA MET A 210 -19.61 17.95 7.81
C MET A 210 -19.32 19.28 8.54
N GLU A 211 -20.38 19.93 9.01
CA GLU A 211 -20.25 21.05 9.95
C GLU A 211 -19.83 20.53 11.33
N GLU A 212 -18.91 21.26 11.96
CA GLU A 212 -18.40 21.01 13.29
C GLU A 212 -19.41 21.49 14.33
N GLU A 213 -19.88 20.59 15.21
CA GLU A 213 -20.31 20.99 16.55
C GLU A 213 -19.51 20.23 17.60
N GLU A 214 -18.82 21.01 18.43
CA GLU A 214 -18.09 20.59 19.62
C GLU A 214 -19.03 20.12 20.73
N GLY A 215 -18.54 19.16 21.51
CA GLY A 215 -18.65 19.22 22.97
C GLY A 215 -19.75 18.38 23.62
N GLY A 216 -19.34 17.27 24.24
CA GLY A 216 -20.19 16.59 25.21
C GLY A 216 -19.71 15.20 25.62
N GLU A 217 -18.79 15.13 26.58
CA GLU A 217 -18.39 13.89 27.26
C GLU A 217 -19.59 13.14 27.85
N ARG A 218 -19.77 11.84 27.51
CA ARG A 218 -20.51 10.92 28.39
C ARG A 218 -19.84 9.55 28.48
N ARG A 219 -19.41 9.25 29.71
CA ARG A 219 -18.86 8.00 30.23
C ARG A 219 -19.77 6.79 29.92
N GLY A 220 -19.11 5.64 29.85
CA GLY A 220 -19.66 4.36 29.41
C GLY A 220 -20.92 3.87 30.12
N GLN A 221 -21.79 3.25 29.32
CA GLN A 221 -22.89 2.41 29.75
C GLN A 221 -22.86 1.11 28.94
N LYS A 222 -22.68 -0.03 29.64
CA LYS A 222 -22.99 -1.36 29.10
C LYS A 222 -24.49 -1.40 28.81
N ARG A 223 -24.88 -1.47 27.54
CA ARG A 223 -26.29 -1.64 27.16
C ARG A 223 -26.58 -3.12 26.86
N LYS A 224 -27.60 -3.61 27.57
CA LYS A 224 -28.31 -4.87 27.36
C LYS A 224 -29.14 -4.73 26.08
N LEU A 225 -29.08 -5.72 25.20
CA LEU A 225 -29.82 -5.72 23.92
C LEU A 225 -31.28 -6.04 24.21
N GLU A 226 -32.17 -5.06 24.02
CA GLU A 226 -33.60 -5.29 23.90
C GLU A 226 -33.97 -5.30 22.42
N SER A 227 -34.82 -6.27 22.06
CA SER A 227 -35.28 -6.54 20.71
C SER A 227 -36.46 -5.65 20.39
N GLU A 228 -36.30 -4.74 19.44
CA GLU A 228 -37.42 -4.07 18.79
C GLU A 228 -37.36 -4.31 17.29
N SER A 229 -38.50 -4.77 16.79
CA SER A 229 -38.77 -5.17 15.42
C SER A 229 -39.09 -3.98 14.53
N GLU A 230 -38.64 -4.08 13.28
CA GLU A 230 -39.19 -3.47 12.05
C GLU A 230 -39.30 -1.94 11.99
N GLU A 231 -38.25 -1.30 11.46
CA GLU A 231 -38.34 -0.64 10.14
C GLU A 231 -37.05 -0.93 9.36
N VAL A 232 -37.15 -1.79 8.34
CA VAL A 232 -36.03 -2.20 7.49
C VAL A 232 -35.77 -1.10 6.47
N SER A 233 -34.96 -0.10 6.84
CA SER A 233 -34.22 0.68 5.84
C SER A 233 -33.18 -0.24 5.24
N GLU A 234 -33.29 -0.50 3.93
CA GLU A 234 -32.51 -1.47 3.16
C GLU A 234 -31.01 -1.41 3.46
N SER A 235 -30.57 -2.28 4.38
CA SER A 235 -29.16 -2.58 4.58
C SER A 235 -28.62 -3.17 3.27
N PRO A 236 -27.42 -2.78 2.80
CA PRO A 236 -26.87 -3.31 1.56
C PRO A 236 -26.83 -4.84 1.67
N SER A 237 -27.53 -5.50 0.74
CA SER A 237 -27.70 -6.95 0.72
C SER A 237 -26.33 -7.64 0.76
N CYS A 238 -25.90 -8.08 1.94
CA CYS A 238 -24.63 -8.76 2.12
C CYS A 238 -24.75 -10.15 1.48
N THR A 239 -24.31 -10.26 0.23
CA THR A 239 -24.34 -11.52 -0.51
C THR A 239 -23.13 -12.34 -0.11
N LEU A 240 -23.32 -13.33 0.78
CA LEU A 240 -22.25 -14.22 1.21
C LEU A 240 -21.79 -15.10 0.04
N GLN A 241 -20.51 -15.04 -0.30
CA GLN A 241 -19.93 -15.92 -1.32
C GLN A 241 -19.62 -17.31 -0.73
N PRO A 242 -19.97 -18.40 -1.41
CA PRO A 242 -19.68 -19.75 -0.95
C PRO A 242 -18.16 -20.01 -0.94
N LEU A 243 -17.64 -20.55 0.15
CA LEU A 243 -16.23 -20.89 0.29
C LEU A 243 -15.86 -22.08 -0.62
N GLN A 244 -14.86 -21.89 -1.47
CA GLN A 244 -14.29 -22.97 -2.26
C GLN A 244 -13.29 -23.79 -1.43
N VAL A 245 -13.70 -24.99 -1.01
CA VAL A 245 -12.81 -25.92 -0.31
C VAL A 245 -11.87 -26.59 -1.32
N LYS A 246 -10.62 -26.13 -1.38
CA LYS A 246 -9.62 -26.69 -2.32
C LYS A 246 -9.36 -28.18 -2.13
N ARG A 247 -9.39 -28.68 -0.89
CA ARG A 247 -9.14 -30.09 -0.58
C ARG A 247 -9.66 -30.45 0.80
N ILE A 248 -10.58 -31.41 0.87
CA ILE A 248 -10.99 -32.04 2.12
C ILE A 248 -10.05 -33.20 2.37
N VAL A 249 -9.25 -33.13 3.44
CA VAL A 249 -8.42 -34.25 3.90
C VAL A 249 -9.15 -34.92 5.05
N ALA A 250 -9.33 -36.24 4.97
CA ALA A 250 -9.93 -37.00 6.06
C ALA A 250 -9.06 -36.86 7.32
N ASN A 251 -9.69 -36.52 8.45
CA ASN A 251 -9.00 -36.44 9.73
C ASN A 251 -8.37 -37.81 10.06
N PRO A 252 -7.03 -37.93 10.13
CA PRO A 252 -6.36 -39.20 10.37
C PRO A 252 -6.66 -39.77 11.77
N ALA A 253 -7.11 -38.96 12.73
CA ALA A 253 -7.53 -39.40 14.05
C ALA A 253 -8.94 -40.03 14.08
N LYS A 254 -9.73 -39.88 13.00
CA LYS A 254 -11.10 -40.39 12.93
C LYS A 254 -11.12 -41.80 12.35
N LYS A 255 -11.08 -42.83 13.21
CA LYS A 255 -11.34 -44.22 12.79
C LYS A 255 -12.75 -44.33 12.20
N LYS A 256 -12.87 -44.63 10.91
CA LYS A 256 -14.18 -44.91 10.27
C LYS A 256 -14.79 -46.14 10.95
N LYS A 257 -15.94 -45.99 11.60
CA LYS A 257 -16.75 -47.14 12.01
C LYS A 257 -17.18 -47.87 10.72
N GLY A 258 -16.85 -49.15 10.62
CA GLY A 258 -17.25 -49.99 9.48
C GLY A 258 -18.77 -50.00 9.37
N LYS A 259 -19.30 -49.88 8.15
CA LYS A 259 -20.75 -50.02 7.92
C LYS A 259 -21.17 -51.44 8.34
N PRO A 260 -22.25 -51.62 9.12
CA PRO A 260 -22.74 -52.96 9.44
C PRO A 260 -23.17 -53.64 8.14
N LYS A 261 -22.69 -54.85 7.90
CA LYS A 261 -23.15 -55.69 6.79
C LYS A 261 -24.63 -55.99 7.02
N LYS A 262 -25.50 -55.63 6.07
CA LYS A 262 -26.88 -56.13 6.04
C LYS A 262 -26.80 -57.65 5.94
N LYS A 263 -27.35 -58.35 6.93
CA LYS A 263 -27.58 -59.79 6.84
C LYS A 263 -28.72 -59.98 5.83
N LEU A 264 -28.43 -60.68 4.74
CA LEU A 264 -29.44 -61.33 3.90
C LEU A 264 -29.93 -62.58 4.62
#